data_AF-A0A6L3GKZ1-F1
#
_entry.id   AF-A0A6L3GKZ1-F1
#
_cell.length_a   1.000
_cell.length_b   1.000
_cell.length_c   1.000
_cell.angle_alpha   90.00
_cell.angle_beta   90.00
_cell.angle_gamma   90.00
#
_symmetry.space_group_name_H-M   'P 1'
#
loop_
_entity.id
_entity.type
_entity.pdbx_description
1 polymer ?
#
loop_
_entity_poly.entity_id
_entity_poly.type
_entity_poly.pdbx_seq_one_letter_code
_entity_poly.pdbx_strand_id
1 'polypeptide(L)'
;IHFGTHGNLEYTPGKNVALSHNDWADALVGDLPHFYYYTTGNVGEGIIAKRRTHAVLVTHLTPPYVESGMRQRYTSLLEDIHKILSEDIEKNRTLGIRIKKEVIKLGLHRDLKLDSVSSRPYTAEELERIDLFAEEIANEKTIGAYYTLGETYSARDLLTTTLAVSADPLAYQMAKRDRDKGKITTEQLQDFGYITHHYLPIAKQRLIPLLQNPPKDTTGIAPELQEALRYHALLVSSTGNELNAMLRGLKGGTVFPAPGGDPVLNPNVLPTGRNMYSINVETTPGILSWEEGKRLAEATLKAYRENHSGKYPRKVSYSFWAGEFITTEGATLAQVFWMLGVEPVRDKMGRVVDLRLVPSSELGRPRVNVVVQVSGQLRDIAGSRLTMLTDAVRLVSAADDKAYPN
;
A
#
# COMPACT_ATOMS: atom_id res chain seq x y z
N ILE A 1 -14.50 26.46 8.65
CA ILE A 1 -14.12 25.04 8.83
C ILE A 1 -14.71 24.28 7.66
N HIS A 2 -13.89 23.57 6.89
CA HIS A 2 -14.37 22.66 5.84
C HIS A 2 -14.33 21.20 6.32
N PHE A 3 -15.14 20.36 5.69
CA PHE A 3 -15.22 18.92 5.93
C PHE A 3 -15.05 18.18 4.61
N GLY A 4 -14.46 16.99 4.66
CA GLY A 4 -14.36 16.09 3.53
C GLY A 4 -12.92 15.85 3.08
N THR A 5 -12.78 14.91 2.16
CA THR A 5 -11.49 14.45 1.64
C THR A 5 -10.85 15.40 0.63
N HIS A 6 -11.60 16.41 0.16
CA HIS A 6 -11.14 17.55 -0.66
C HIS A 6 -12.30 18.56 -0.85
N GLY A 7 -11.97 19.76 -1.32
CA GLY A 7 -12.89 20.76 -1.87
C GLY A 7 -12.41 21.26 -3.22
N ASN A 8 -13.20 22.08 -3.92
CA ASN A 8 -12.78 22.64 -5.22
C ASN A 8 -11.82 23.83 -5.07
N LEU A 9 -11.77 24.44 -3.88
CA LEU A 9 -11.08 25.69 -3.61
C LEU A 9 -9.57 25.58 -3.85
N GLU A 10 -8.95 24.54 -3.31
CA GLU A 10 -7.52 24.27 -3.44
C GLU A 10 -7.10 23.83 -4.86
N TYR A 11 -8.06 23.46 -5.72
CA TYR A 11 -7.82 23.05 -7.11
C TYR A 11 -8.15 24.14 -8.15
N THR A 12 -8.49 25.34 -7.69
CA THR A 12 -8.72 26.47 -8.60
C THR A 12 -7.45 26.82 -9.40
N PRO A 13 -7.57 27.38 -10.62
CA PRO A 13 -6.41 27.77 -11.42
C PRO A 13 -5.48 28.73 -10.68
N GLY A 14 -4.17 28.50 -10.80
CA GLY A 14 -3.13 29.32 -10.17
C GLY A 14 -1.85 28.54 -9.89
N LYS A 15 -0.88 29.20 -9.25
CA LYS A 15 0.41 28.63 -8.82
C LYS A 15 0.23 27.42 -7.93
N ASN A 16 1.11 26.44 -8.06
CA ASN A 16 1.10 25.21 -7.27
C ASN A 16 1.35 25.40 -5.76
N VAL A 17 2.13 26.43 -5.38
CA VAL A 17 2.45 26.80 -4.00
C VAL A 17 2.90 28.26 -3.96
N ALA A 18 2.96 28.87 -2.76
CA ALA A 18 3.38 30.26 -2.57
C ALA A 18 2.55 31.21 -3.43
N LEU A 19 1.25 31.19 -3.15
CA LEU A 19 0.25 31.90 -3.93
C LEU A 19 0.48 33.42 -3.89
N SER A 20 -0.01 34.07 -4.92
CA SER A 20 -0.16 35.51 -5.05
C SER A 20 -1.63 35.90 -4.96
N HIS A 21 -1.91 37.18 -4.76
CA HIS A 21 -3.27 37.74 -4.77
C HIS A 21 -4.06 37.49 -6.08
N ASN A 22 -3.39 37.09 -7.16
CA ASN A 22 -4.02 36.72 -8.44
C ASN A 22 -4.42 35.25 -8.52
N ASP A 23 -4.04 34.42 -7.54
CA ASP A 23 -4.41 33.01 -7.48
C ASP A 23 -5.76 32.89 -6.77
N TRP A 24 -6.74 32.25 -7.42
CA TRP A 24 -8.12 32.18 -6.94
C TRP A 24 -8.26 31.64 -5.52
N ALA A 25 -7.50 30.61 -5.17
CA ALA A 25 -7.52 30.03 -3.84
C ALA A 25 -7.11 31.05 -2.76
N ASP A 26 -6.13 31.91 -3.04
CA ASP A 26 -5.70 32.99 -2.14
C ASP A 26 -6.73 34.12 -2.11
N ALA A 27 -7.23 34.55 -3.28
CA ALA A 27 -8.24 35.60 -3.38
C ALA A 27 -9.57 35.25 -2.68
N LEU A 28 -9.94 33.97 -2.67
CA LEU A 28 -11.18 33.49 -2.05
C LEU A 28 -11.05 33.22 -0.54
N VAL A 29 -9.89 32.75 -0.07
CA VAL A 29 -9.63 32.50 1.36
C VAL A 29 -9.22 33.78 2.09
N GLY A 30 -8.35 34.57 1.46
CA GLY A 30 -7.71 35.74 2.06
C GLY A 30 -7.03 35.39 3.38
N ASP A 31 -7.22 36.26 4.38
CA ASP A 31 -6.61 36.12 5.71
C ASP A 31 -7.45 35.29 6.70
N LEU A 32 -8.54 34.65 6.24
CA LEU A 32 -9.42 33.87 7.12
C LEU A 32 -8.71 32.59 7.58
N PRO A 33 -8.60 32.32 8.91
CA PRO A 33 -8.06 31.06 9.39
C PRO A 33 -8.85 29.87 8.85
N HIS A 34 -8.18 29.07 8.03
CA HIS A 34 -8.79 27.95 7.33
C HIS A 34 -8.49 26.63 8.05
N PHE A 35 -9.50 26.03 8.67
CA PHE A 35 -9.42 24.71 9.28
C PHE A 35 -10.15 23.67 8.45
N TYR A 36 -9.59 22.46 8.37
CA TYR A 36 -10.14 21.35 7.59
C TYR A 36 -10.11 20.05 8.40
N TYR A 37 -11.26 19.38 8.53
CA TYR A 37 -11.26 17.97 8.90
C TYR A 37 -10.89 17.12 7.70
N TYR A 38 -9.82 16.34 7.80
CA TYR A 38 -9.25 15.59 6.69
C TYR A 38 -9.00 14.13 7.06
N THR A 39 -9.23 13.18 6.17
CA THR A 39 -8.89 11.78 6.45
C THR A 39 -7.37 11.57 6.49
N THR A 40 -6.87 10.73 7.39
CA THR A 40 -5.43 10.39 7.41
C THR A 40 -4.96 9.74 6.12
N GLY A 41 -5.83 8.98 5.43
CA GLY A 41 -5.48 8.21 4.24
C GLY A 41 -5.27 9.02 2.96
N ASN A 42 -5.60 10.32 2.95
CA ASN A 42 -5.58 11.14 1.74
C ASN A 42 -4.53 12.26 1.83
N VAL A 43 -3.28 11.84 1.97
CA VAL A 43 -2.15 12.73 2.22
C VAL A 43 -1.93 13.69 1.05
N GLY A 44 -1.96 13.18 -0.19
CA GLY A 44 -1.69 13.97 -1.39
C GLY A 44 -2.61 15.18 -1.51
N GLU A 45 -3.93 14.96 -1.40
CA GLU A 45 -4.92 16.04 -1.46
C GLU A 45 -4.78 17.00 -0.28
N GLY A 46 -4.58 16.48 0.93
CA GLY A 46 -4.39 17.33 2.11
C GLY A 46 -3.17 18.26 2.03
N ILE A 47 -2.07 17.82 1.40
CA ILE A 47 -0.92 18.69 1.16
C ILE A 47 -1.27 19.83 0.19
N ILE A 48 -2.11 19.59 -0.82
CA ILE A 48 -2.57 20.65 -1.72
C ILE A 48 -3.40 21.67 -0.95
N ALA A 49 -4.34 21.25 -0.11
CA ALA A 49 -5.11 22.15 0.76
C ALA A 49 -4.18 22.99 1.66
N LYS A 50 -3.19 22.38 2.32
CA LYS A 50 -2.21 23.13 3.15
C LYS A 50 -1.45 24.19 2.35
N ARG A 51 -1.00 23.86 1.13
CA ARG A 51 -0.14 24.73 0.31
C ARG A 51 -0.90 25.82 -0.44
N ARG A 52 -2.16 25.57 -0.78
CA ARG A 52 -2.96 26.44 -1.65
C ARG A 52 -4.10 27.17 -0.95
N THR A 53 -4.51 26.74 0.24
CA THR A 53 -5.60 27.41 0.98
C THR A 53 -5.22 27.71 2.42
N HIS A 54 -3.92 27.64 2.74
CA HIS A 54 -3.36 27.90 4.08
C HIS A 54 -3.98 27.02 5.17
N ALA A 55 -4.52 25.85 4.78
CA ALA A 55 -5.34 25.03 5.66
C ALA A 55 -4.53 24.42 6.82
N VAL A 56 -5.05 24.54 8.03
CA VAL A 56 -4.67 23.71 9.18
C VAL A 56 -5.54 22.45 9.15
N LEU A 57 -4.90 21.32 8.91
CA LEU A 57 -5.60 20.04 8.90
C LEU A 57 -5.77 19.54 10.33
N VAL A 58 -6.96 19.02 10.62
CA VAL A 58 -7.25 18.21 11.80
C VAL A 58 -7.63 16.85 11.26
N THR A 59 -6.70 15.90 11.32
CA THR A 59 -6.96 14.58 10.77
C THR A 59 -8.10 13.89 11.51
N HIS A 60 -8.91 13.12 10.82
CA HIS A 60 -9.89 12.21 11.41
C HIS A 60 -9.61 10.77 10.99
N LEU A 61 -10.15 9.82 11.73
CA LEU A 61 -10.01 8.40 11.43
C LEU A 61 -10.51 8.05 10.03
N THR A 62 -9.88 7.06 9.42
CA THR A 62 -10.46 6.38 8.26
C THR A 62 -11.76 5.67 8.67
N PRO A 63 -12.58 5.23 7.71
CA PRO A 63 -13.55 4.18 7.99
C PRO A 63 -12.91 2.94 8.65
N PRO A 64 -13.66 2.19 9.48
CA PRO A 64 -13.15 0.97 10.10
C PRO A 64 -12.92 -0.14 9.06
N TYR A 65 -11.88 -0.93 9.29
CA TYR A 65 -11.54 -2.07 8.43
C TYR A 65 -12.27 -3.33 8.89
N VAL A 66 -12.68 -4.13 7.90
CA VAL A 66 -13.18 -5.49 8.05
C VAL A 66 -12.50 -6.38 7.01
N GLU A 67 -12.41 -7.68 7.28
CA GLU A 67 -12.06 -8.64 6.24
C GLU A 67 -13.18 -8.69 5.19
N SER A 68 -12.83 -9.03 3.95
CA SER A 68 -13.77 -9.07 2.81
C SER A 68 -15.01 -9.94 3.02
N GLY A 69 -14.99 -10.83 4.01
CA GLY A 69 -16.05 -11.81 4.28
C GLY A 69 -16.10 -12.95 3.26
N MET A 70 -15.22 -12.95 2.25
CA MET A 70 -15.18 -13.96 1.20
C MET A 70 -14.71 -15.32 1.70
N ARG A 71 -14.07 -15.38 2.87
CA ARG A 71 -13.63 -16.64 3.46
C ARG A 71 -14.78 -17.66 3.58
N GLN A 72 -15.95 -17.23 4.06
CA GLN A 72 -17.13 -18.10 4.16
C GLN A 72 -17.59 -18.64 2.80
N ARG A 73 -17.40 -17.86 1.74
CA ARG A 73 -17.75 -18.25 0.37
C ARG A 73 -16.76 -19.26 -0.21
N TYR A 74 -15.51 -19.22 0.22
CA TYR A 74 -14.43 -20.10 -0.25
C TYR A 74 -14.12 -21.26 0.70
N THR A 75 -14.69 -21.33 1.91
CA THR A 75 -14.38 -22.36 2.91
C THR A 75 -14.40 -23.78 2.32
N SER A 76 -15.51 -24.19 1.70
CA SER A 76 -15.62 -25.54 1.14
C SER A 76 -14.66 -25.79 -0.02
N LEU A 77 -14.33 -24.75 -0.80
CA LEU A 77 -13.35 -24.84 -1.88
C LEU A 77 -11.94 -25.03 -1.32
N LEU A 78 -11.55 -24.22 -0.33
CA LEU A 78 -10.24 -24.28 0.33
C LEU A 78 -10.05 -25.61 1.06
N GLU A 79 -11.06 -26.09 1.78
CA GLU A 79 -11.04 -27.41 2.42
C GLU A 79 -10.83 -28.54 1.41
N ASP A 80 -11.55 -28.49 0.27
CA ASP A 80 -11.39 -29.47 -0.80
C ASP A 80 -9.99 -29.40 -1.44
N ILE A 81 -9.45 -28.19 -1.65
CA ILE A 81 -8.10 -27.98 -2.20
C ILE A 81 -7.04 -28.50 -1.24
N HIS A 82 -7.10 -28.17 0.05
CA HIS A 82 -6.16 -28.69 1.05
C HIS A 82 -6.22 -30.22 1.15
N LYS A 83 -7.43 -30.79 1.06
CA LYS A 83 -7.59 -32.24 1.05
C LYS A 83 -6.92 -32.88 -0.16
N ILE A 84 -7.13 -32.35 -1.37
CA ILE A 84 -6.55 -32.95 -2.57
C ILE A 84 -5.04 -32.72 -2.69
N LEU A 85 -4.50 -31.62 -2.13
CA LEU A 85 -3.06 -31.35 -2.09
C LEU A 85 -2.32 -32.21 -1.06
N SER A 86 -2.99 -32.62 0.02
CA SER A 86 -2.44 -33.57 1.00
C SER A 86 -2.57 -35.04 0.58
N GLU A 87 -3.51 -35.34 -0.31
CA GLU A 87 -3.68 -36.64 -0.97
C GLU A 87 -3.01 -36.65 -2.36
N ASP A 88 -3.04 -37.79 -3.05
CA ASP A 88 -2.56 -37.89 -4.43
C ASP A 88 -3.69 -37.50 -5.40
N ILE A 89 -3.48 -36.45 -6.20
CA ILE A 89 -4.47 -35.90 -7.15
C ILE A 89 -5.02 -36.98 -8.09
N GLU A 90 -4.17 -37.93 -8.52
CA GLU A 90 -4.57 -39.01 -9.42
C GLU A 90 -5.47 -40.04 -8.72
N LYS A 91 -5.31 -40.23 -7.41
CA LYS A 91 -6.17 -41.12 -6.61
C LYS A 91 -7.55 -40.52 -6.36
N ASN A 92 -7.70 -39.19 -6.41
CA ASN A 92 -8.95 -38.50 -6.10
C ASN A 92 -9.48 -37.64 -7.27
N ARG A 93 -9.46 -38.21 -8.49
CA ARG A 93 -9.90 -37.54 -9.72
C ARG A 93 -11.32 -36.96 -9.63
N THR A 94 -12.24 -37.64 -8.95
CA THR A 94 -13.62 -37.17 -8.77
C THR A 94 -13.68 -35.87 -7.97
N LEU A 95 -12.87 -35.76 -6.90
CA LEU A 95 -12.74 -34.54 -6.11
C LEU A 95 -12.11 -33.42 -6.95
N GLY A 96 -11.05 -33.71 -7.71
CA GLY A 96 -10.41 -32.73 -8.58
C GLY A 96 -11.35 -32.16 -9.65
N ILE A 97 -12.22 -33.00 -10.23
CA ILE A 97 -13.27 -32.55 -11.16
C ILE A 97 -14.33 -31.70 -10.45
N ARG A 98 -14.70 -32.05 -9.20
CA ARG A 98 -15.63 -31.24 -8.39
C ARG A 98 -15.06 -29.84 -8.11
N ILE A 99 -13.82 -29.78 -7.64
CA ILE A 99 -13.08 -28.52 -7.41
C ILE A 99 -13.11 -27.68 -8.69
N LYS A 100 -12.75 -28.27 -9.84
CA LYS A 100 -12.76 -27.55 -11.11
C LYS A 100 -14.11 -26.97 -11.47
N LYS A 101 -15.19 -27.73 -11.30
CA LYS A 101 -16.56 -27.23 -11.54
C LYS A 101 -16.90 -26.05 -10.63
N GLU A 102 -16.51 -26.10 -9.35
CA GLU A 102 -16.76 -24.99 -8.43
C GLU A 102 -15.93 -23.75 -8.78
N VAL A 103 -14.65 -23.92 -9.13
CA VAL A 103 -13.77 -22.84 -9.63
C VAL A 103 -14.32 -22.19 -10.90
N ILE A 104 -14.87 -22.99 -11.83
CA ILE A 104 -15.52 -22.48 -13.04
C ILE A 104 -16.77 -21.67 -12.68
N LYS A 105 -17.63 -22.22 -11.81
CA LYS A 105 -18.86 -21.59 -11.34
C LYS A 105 -18.62 -20.28 -10.58
N LEU A 106 -17.56 -20.20 -9.80
CA LEU A 106 -17.15 -19.00 -9.06
C LEU A 106 -16.47 -17.95 -9.96
N GLY A 107 -16.11 -18.29 -11.19
CA GLY A 107 -15.45 -17.38 -12.13
C GLY A 107 -13.93 -17.32 -12.01
N LEU A 108 -13.35 -17.95 -10.98
CA LEU A 108 -11.92 -17.88 -10.64
C LEU A 108 -10.98 -18.35 -11.78
N HIS A 109 -11.44 -19.27 -12.63
CA HIS A 109 -10.69 -19.70 -13.82
C HIS A 109 -10.38 -18.54 -14.78
N ARG A 110 -11.25 -17.53 -14.86
CA ARG A 110 -11.03 -16.34 -15.72
C ARG A 110 -10.00 -15.41 -15.10
N ASP A 111 -10.10 -15.20 -13.79
CA ASP A 111 -9.19 -14.34 -13.03
C ASP A 111 -7.76 -14.89 -13.09
N LEU A 112 -7.62 -16.21 -12.96
CA LEU A 112 -6.33 -16.91 -12.94
C LEU A 112 -5.85 -17.38 -14.32
N LYS A 113 -6.65 -17.16 -15.38
CA LYS A 113 -6.41 -17.63 -16.76
C LYS A 113 -6.19 -19.14 -16.84
N LEU A 114 -6.98 -19.90 -16.09
CA LEU A 114 -6.98 -21.36 -16.09
C LEU A 114 -7.97 -21.92 -17.12
N ASP A 115 -7.76 -23.17 -17.52
CA ASP A 115 -8.64 -23.82 -18.48
C ASP A 115 -10.03 -24.14 -17.88
N SER A 116 -11.06 -24.12 -18.72
CA SER A 116 -12.44 -24.40 -18.32
C SER A 116 -12.92 -25.82 -18.68
N VAL A 117 -12.01 -26.73 -19.05
CA VAL A 117 -12.34 -28.09 -19.47
C VAL A 117 -12.70 -28.94 -18.26
N SER A 118 -14.00 -29.06 -17.97
CA SER A 118 -14.52 -29.70 -16.76
C SER A 118 -14.27 -31.21 -16.64
N SER A 119 -13.75 -31.87 -17.68
CA SER A 119 -13.46 -33.32 -17.70
C SER A 119 -12.09 -33.71 -17.14
N ARG A 120 -11.20 -32.73 -16.92
CA ARG A 120 -9.83 -32.95 -16.40
C ARG A 120 -9.60 -32.12 -15.14
N PRO A 121 -9.11 -32.71 -14.03
CA PRO A 121 -8.76 -31.94 -12.84
C PRO A 121 -7.62 -30.95 -13.12
N TYR A 122 -7.52 -29.92 -12.29
CA TYR A 122 -6.35 -29.03 -12.28
C TYR A 122 -5.10 -29.75 -11.76
N THR A 123 -3.93 -29.25 -12.13
CA THR A 123 -2.63 -29.70 -11.59
C THR A 123 -2.43 -29.21 -10.15
N ALA A 124 -1.43 -29.76 -9.44
CA ALA A 124 -1.06 -29.28 -8.10
C ALA A 124 -0.73 -27.79 -8.10
N GLU A 125 0.08 -27.33 -9.07
CA GLU A 125 0.48 -25.93 -9.21
C GLU A 125 -0.73 -25.01 -9.48
N GLU A 126 -1.69 -25.46 -10.29
CA GLU A 126 -2.92 -24.69 -10.54
C GLU A 126 -3.79 -24.60 -9.28
N LEU A 127 -3.87 -25.67 -8.50
CA LEU A 127 -4.62 -25.70 -7.24
C LEU A 127 -3.96 -24.80 -6.18
N GLU A 128 -2.64 -24.80 -6.06
CA GLU A 128 -1.89 -23.88 -5.20
C GLU A 128 -2.13 -22.42 -5.61
N ARG A 129 -2.17 -22.12 -6.92
CA ARG A 129 -2.51 -20.77 -7.40
C ARG A 129 -3.94 -20.35 -7.06
N ILE A 130 -4.91 -21.28 -7.13
CA ILE A 130 -6.30 -21.02 -6.74
C ILE A 130 -6.40 -20.78 -5.23
N ASP A 131 -5.70 -21.60 -4.44
CA ASP A 131 -5.64 -21.50 -2.99
C ASP A 131 -5.11 -20.12 -2.55
N LEU A 132 -3.93 -19.76 -3.03
CA LEU A 132 -3.30 -18.47 -2.74
C LEU A 132 -4.20 -17.29 -3.12
N PHE A 133 -4.86 -17.35 -4.27
CA PHE A 133 -5.78 -16.30 -4.71
C PHE A 133 -7.03 -16.20 -3.83
N ALA A 134 -7.63 -17.34 -3.47
CA ALA A 134 -8.80 -17.35 -2.59
C ALA A 134 -8.45 -16.88 -1.17
N GLU A 135 -7.26 -17.23 -0.67
CA GLU A 135 -6.71 -16.75 0.59
C GLU A 135 -6.44 -15.25 0.58
N GLU A 136 -5.84 -14.72 -0.49
CA GLU A 136 -5.61 -13.28 -0.67
C GLU A 136 -6.93 -12.51 -0.61
N ILE A 137 -7.92 -12.90 -1.42
CA ILE A 137 -9.25 -12.27 -1.41
C ILE A 137 -9.92 -12.40 -0.04
N ALA A 138 -9.81 -13.57 0.61
CA ALA A 138 -10.44 -13.80 1.91
C ALA A 138 -9.84 -12.94 3.02
N ASN A 139 -8.54 -12.66 2.97
CA ASN A 139 -7.83 -11.86 3.96
C ASN A 139 -7.75 -10.37 3.60
N GLU A 140 -8.26 -9.98 2.43
CA GLU A 140 -8.26 -8.58 1.98
C GLU A 140 -8.99 -7.66 2.97
N LYS A 141 -8.36 -6.51 3.25
CA LYS A 141 -8.85 -5.54 4.23
C LYS A 141 -9.70 -4.50 3.52
N THR A 142 -10.99 -4.53 3.77
CA THR A 142 -11.97 -3.62 3.16
C THR A 142 -12.58 -2.67 4.17
N ILE A 143 -13.21 -1.61 3.69
CA ILE A 143 -13.97 -0.68 4.53
C ILE A 143 -15.31 -1.32 4.91
N GLY A 144 -15.60 -1.42 6.21
CA GLY A 144 -16.80 -2.10 6.71
C GLY A 144 -18.00 -1.20 6.99
N ALA A 145 -17.76 0.08 7.27
CA ALA A 145 -18.80 1.07 7.59
C ALA A 145 -18.29 2.47 7.25
N TYR A 146 -19.12 3.51 7.39
CA TYR A 146 -18.62 4.89 7.34
C TYR A 146 -18.02 5.30 8.69
N TYR A 147 -17.15 6.30 8.67
CA TYR A 147 -16.69 6.98 9.87
C TYR A 147 -17.60 8.17 10.20
N THR A 148 -18.05 8.26 11.46
CA THR A 148 -18.79 9.42 11.97
C THR A 148 -17.89 10.20 12.94
N LEU A 149 -17.67 11.48 12.66
CA LEU A 149 -16.79 12.34 13.45
C LEU A 149 -17.24 12.39 14.92
N GLY A 150 -16.30 12.13 15.84
CA GLY A 150 -16.56 12.15 17.28
C GLY A 150 -17.20 10.87 17.83
N GLU A 151 -17.61 9.92 16.98
CA GLU A 151 -18.14 8.63 17.41
C GLU A 151 -17.06 7.56 17.38
N THR A 152 -16.83 6.91 18.52
CA THR A 152 -15.92 5.76 18.59
C THR A 152 -16.46 4.60 17.77
N TYR A 153 -15.57 3.84 17.14
CA TYR A 153 -15.93 2.58 16.50
C TYR A 153 -16.74 1.67 17.43
N SER A 154 -17.65 0.89 16.84
CA SER A 154 -18.30 -0.19 17.56
C SER A 154 -17.26 -1.19 18.09
N ALA A 155 -17.58 -1.95 19.13
CA ALA A 155 -16.66 -2.95 19.68
C ALA A 155 -16.16 -3.95 18.61
N ARG A 156 -17.03 -4.29 17.64
CA ARG A 156 -16.68 -5.13 16.49
C ARG A 156 -15.67 -4.43 15.58
N ASP A 157 -15.97 -3.21 15.16
CA ASP A 157 -15.16 -2.45 14.20
C ASP A 157 -13.79 -2.06 14.76
N LEU A 158 -13.75 -1.78 16.07
CA LEU A 158 -12.51 -1.54 16.81
C LEU A 158 -11.63 -2.78 16.85
N LEU A 159 -12.21 -3.95 17.12
CA LEU A 159 -11.51 -5.23 17.08
C LEU A 159 -10.94 -5.50 15.68
N THR A 160 -11.78 -5.44 14.64
CA THR A 160 -11.35 -5.77 13.27
C THR A 160 -10.34 -4.76 12.74
N THR A 161 -10.50 -3.47 13.02
CA THR A 161 -9.51 -2.45 12.64
C THR A 161 -8.20 -2.64 13.38
N THR A 162 -8.24 -2.94 14.68
CA THR A 162 -6.99 -3.19 15.42
C THR A 162 -6.28 -4.44 14.89
N LEU A 163 -7.01 -5.50 14.54
CA LEU A 163 -6.44 -6.68 13.90
C LEU A 163 -5.84 -6.35 12.53
N ALA A 164 -6.52 -5.53 11.72
CA ALA A 164 -5.99 -5.09 10.42
C ALA A 164 -4.63 -4.40 10.57
N VAL A 165 -4.44 -3.61 11.63
CA VAL A 165 -3.19 -2.89 11.94
C VAL A 165 -2.11 -3.80 12.53
N SER A 166 -2.47 -4.83 13.30
CA SER A 166 -1.51 -5.53 14.18
C SER A 166 -1.26 -7.01 13.85
N ALA A 167 -2.17 -7.68 13.12
CA ALA A 167 -2.08 -9.12 12.90
C ALA A 167 -0.90 -9.50 11.99
N ASP A 168 -0.73 -8.83 10.84
CA ASP A 168 0.37 -9.14 9.92
C ASP A 168 1.74 -8.81 10.53
N PRO A 169 1.97 -7.63 11.16
CA PRO A 169 3.23 -7.37 11.85
C PRO A 169 3.58 -8.44 12.89
N LEU A 170 2.60 -8.90 13.66
CA LEU A 170 2.81 -9.98 14.63
C LEU A 170 3.16 -11.30 13.93
N ALA A 171 2.45 -11.66 12.85
CA ALA A 171 2.70 -12.87 12.08
C ALA A 171 4.13 -12.89 11.51
N TYR A 172 4.56 -11.80 10.88
CA TYR A 172 5.93 -11.66 10.34
C TYR A 172 7.00 -11.64 11.44
N GLN A 173 6.72 -11.03 12.60
CA GLN A 173 7.64 -11.09 13.74
C GLN A 173 7.80 -12.52 14.28
N MET A 174 6.72 -13.27 14.39
CA MET A 174 6.74 -14.67 14.80
C MET A 174 7.51 -15.53 13.79
N ALA A 175 7.23 -15.37 12.50
CA ALA A 175 7.94 -16.06 11.42
C ALA A 175 9.44 -15.73 11.40
N LYS A 176 9.80 -14.45 11.56
CA LYS A 176 11.20 -14.02 11.65
C LYS A 176 11.93 -14.69 12.83
N ARG A 177 11.29 -14.76 14.00
CA ARG A 177 11.87 -15.45 15.18
C ARG A 177 12.07 -16.95 14.95
N ASP A 178 11.17 -17.59 14.23
CA ASP A 178 11.29 -19.02 13.88
C ASP A 178 12.35 -19.25 12.80
N ARG A 179 12.49 -18.35 11.83
CA ARG A 179 13.60 -18.34 10.86
C ARG A 179 14.94 -18.19 11.57
N ASP A 180 15.05 -17.25 12.50
CA ASP A 180 16.28 -17.03 13.28
C ASP A 180 16.66 -18.24 14.15
N LYS A 181 15.69 -19.11 14.45
CA LYS A 181 15.88 -20.41 15.13
C LYS A 181 16.06 -21.59 14.17
N GLY A 182 16.09 -21.34 12.86
CA GLY A 182 16.25 -22.37 11.82
C GLY A 182 15.02 -23.26 11.58
N LYS A 183 13.82 -22.87 12.04
CA LYS A 183 12.59 -23.65 11.83
C LYS A 183 11.94 -23.45 10.46
N ILE A 184 12.15 -22.28 9.86
CA ILE A 184 11.67 -21.93 8.52
C ILE A 184 12.81 -21.30 7.73
N THR A 185 12.72 -21.35 6.39
CA THR A 185 13.73 -20.75 5.50
C THR A 185 13.47 -19.26 5.25
N THR A 186 14.41 -18.58 4.59
CA THR A 186 14.22 -17.17 4.19
C THR A 186 13.17 -17.05 3.09
N GLU A 187 13.13 -18.02 2.19
CA GLU A 187 12.14 -18.12 1.11
C GLU A 187 10.73 -18.25 1.69
N GLN A 188 10.56 -19.09 2.72
CA GLN A 188 9.28 -19.23 3.43
C GLN A 188 8.86 -17.94 4.16
N LEU A 189 9.81 -17.17 4.70
CA LEU A 189 9.50 -15.86 5.30
C LEU A 189 9.05 -14.83 4.25
N GLN A 190 9.55 -14.94 3.03
CA GLN A 190 9.22 -14.04 1.90
C GLN A 190 7.95 -14.48 1.16
N ASP A 191 7.48 -15.70 1.40
CA ASP A 191 6.26 -16.24 0.82
C ASP A 191 5.02 -15.80 1.63
N PHE A 192 4.24 -14.89 1.04
CA PHE A 192 3.01 -14.38 1.65
C PHE A 192 1.99 -15.49 1.96
N GLY A 193 1.86 -16.48 1.08
CA GLY A 193 0.98 -17.62 1.27
C GLY A 193 1.38 -18.45 2.48
N TYR A 194 2.68 -18.72 2.63
CA TYR A 194 3.22 -19.43 3.78
C TYR A 194 2.93 -18.69 5.10
N ILE A 195 3.16 -17.37 5.14
CA ILE A 195 2.85 -16.55 6.32
C ILE A 195 1.35 -16.55 6.64
N THR A 196 0.51 -16.44 5.62
CA THR A 196 -0.95 -16.42 5.73
C THR A 196 -1.50 -17.73 6.29
N HIS A 197 -0.95 -18.88 5.90
CA HIS A 197 -1.40 -20.18 6.37
C HIS A 197 -0.88 -20.53 7.76
N HIS A 198 0.40 -20.25 8.04
CA HIS A 198 1.07 -20.80 9.22
C HIS A 198 1.16 -19.83 10.39
N TYR A 199 1.19 -18.51 10.15
CA TYR A 199 1.46 -17.52 11.19
C TYR A 199 0.29 -16.58 11.46
N LEU A 200 -0.43 -16.14 10.42
CA LEU A 200 -1.54 -15.20 10.57
C LEU A 200 -2.69 -15.72 11.47
N PRO A 201 -3.15 -16.99 11.37
CA PRO A 201 -4.19 -17.51 12.24
C PRO A 201 -3.75 -17.56 13.71
N ILE A 202 -2.49 -17.91 13.96
CA ILE A 202 -1.91 -17.96 15.31
C ILE A 202 -1.81 -16.54 15.88
N ALA A 203 -1.39 -15.56 15.08
CA ALA A 203 -1.35 -14.16 15.47
C ALA A 203 -2.75 -13.66 15.87
N LYS A 204 -3.76 -13.91 15.03
CA LYS A 204 -5.17 -13.56 15.33
C LYS A 204 -5.67 -14.25 16.60
N GLN A 205 -5.39 -15.54 16.79
CA GLN A 205 -5.80 -16.30 17.98
C GLN A 205 -5.22 -15.71 19.28
N ARG A 206 -3.99 -15.16 19.23
CA ARG A 206 -3.36 -14.49 20.38
C ARG A 206 -3.94 -13.10 20.63
N LEU A 207 -4.24 -12.36 19.57
CA LEU A 207 -4.70 -10.97 19.66
C LEU A 207 -6.18 -10.86 20.05
N ILE A 208 -7.06 -11.69 19.49
CA ILE A 208 -8.52 -11.56 19.66
C ILE A 208 -8.94 -11.53 21.15
N PRO A 209 -8.52 -12.47 22.02
CA PRO A 209 -8.95 -12.46 23.42
C PRO A 209 -8.48 -11.21 24.18
N LEU A 210 -7.26 -10.74 23.87
CA LEU A 210 -6.67 -9.53 24.47
C LEU A 210 -7.40 -8.26 24.03
N LEU A 211 -7.80 -8.18 22.77
CA LEU A 211 -8.49 -7.01 22.23
C LEU A 211 -9.98 -6.97 22.63
N GLN A 212 -10.62 -8.13 22.80
CA GLN A 212 -11.98 -8.21 23.30
C GLN A 212 -12.09 -7.83 24.78
N ASN A 213 -11.08 -8.16 25.58
CA ASN A 213 -11.01 -7.81 26.99
C ASN A 213 -9.63 -7.19 27.33
N PRO A 214 -9.38 -5.92 26.94
CA PRO A 214 -8.10 -5.28 27.17
C PRO A 214 -7.77 -5.23 28.68
N PRO A 215 -6.63 -5.80 29.10
CA PRO A 215 -6.23 -5.78 30.50
C PRO A 215 -5.85 -4.35 30.92
N LYS A 216 -6.15 -4.01 32.18
CA LYS A 216 -5.79 -2.69 32.74
C LYS A 216 -4.29 -2.53 32.94
N ASP A 217 -3.62 -3.62 33.32
CA ASP A 217 -2.17 -3.68 33.47
C ASP A 217 -1.57 -4.46 32.31
N THR A 218 -0.63 -3.84 31.61
CA THR A 218 0.06 -4.42 30.44
C THR A 218 1.51 -4.81 30.73
N THR A 219 2.00 -4.58 31.95
CA THR A 219 3.43 -4.72 32.30
C THR A 219 3.97 -6.14 32.12
N GLY A 220 3.11 -7.16 32.26
CA GLY A 220 3.45 -8.58 32.05
C GLY A 220 3.16 -9.14 30.65
N ILE A 221 2.67 -8.30 29.73
CA ILE A 221 2.30 -8.73 28.37
C ILE A 221 3.52 -8.63 27.45
N ALA A 222 3.67 -9.59 26.55
CA ALA A 222 4.78 -9.58 25.59
C ALA A 222 4.77 -8.27 24.76
N PRO A 223 5.92 -7.61 24.52
CA PRO A 223 5.98 -6.31 23.83
C PRO A 223 5.25 -6.28 22.48
N GLU A 224 5.34 -7.36 21.71
CA GLU A 224 4.64 -7.48 20.43
C GLU A 224 3.10 -7.42 20.55
N LEU A 225 2.54 -7.83 21.68
CA LEU A 225 1.10 -7.77 21.97
C LEU A 225 0.71 -6.44 22.63
N GLN A 226 1.64 -5.79 23.34
CA GLN A 226 1.44 -4.44 23.89
C GLN A 226 1.20 -3.42 22.78
N GLU A 227 1.88 -3.54 21.63
CA GLU A 227 1.67 -2.65 20.49
C GLU A 227 0.23 -2.70 19.97
N ALA A 228 -0.38 -3.89 19.90
CA ALA A 228 -1.78 -4.02 19.50
C ALA A 228 -2.73 -3.33 20.49
N LEU A 229 -2.48 -3.48 21.80
CA LEU A 229 -3.24 -2.78 22.84
C LEU A 229 -3.05 -1.25 22.77
N ARG A 230 -1.84 -0.80 22.43
CA ARG A 230 -1.55 0.61 22.19
C ARG A 230 -2.36 1.14 21.00
N TYR A 231 -2.39 0.44 19.88
CA TYR A 231 -3.19 0.84 18.72
C TYR A 231 -4.68 0.86 19.03
N HIS A 232 -5.18 -0.14 19.75
CA HIS A 232 -6.56 -0.16 20.24
C HIS A 232 -6.89 1.11 21.06
N ALA A 233 -6.06 1.46 22.03
CA ALA A 233 -6.26 2.65 22.86
C ALA A 233 -6.15 3.96 22.05
N LEU A 234 -5.25 4.02 21.07
CA LEU A 234 -5.12 5.17 20.19
C LEU A 234 -6.33 5.34 19.25
N LEU A 235 -6.91 4.25 18.74
CA LEU A 235 -8.15 4.28 17.97
C LEU A 235 -9.32 4.80 18.81
N VAL A 236 -9.45 4.36 20.06
CA VAL A 236 -10.50 4.84 20.99
C VAL A 236 -10.34 6.33 21.30
N SER A 237 -9.12 6.77 21.62
CA SER A 237 -8.85 8.16 22.01
C SER A 237 -8.87 9.16 20.85
N SER A 238 -8.75 8.66 19.60
CA SER A 238 -8.70 9.47 18.38
C SER A 238 -9.91 10.39 18.22
N THR A 239 -11.13 9.88 18.46
CA THR A 239 -12.37 10.63 18.24
C THR A 239 -12.50 11.84 19.18
N GLY A 240 -12.12 11.66 20.45
CA GLY A 240 -12.01 12.77 21.40
C GLY A 240 -10.89 13.74 21.03
N ASN A 241 -9.75 13.24 20.56
CA ASN A 241 -8.62 14.09 20.18
C ASN A 241 -8.93 14.97 18.96
N GLU A 242 -9.68 14.46 17.99
CA GLU A 242 -10.13 15.21 16.79
C GLU A 242 -10.90 16.48 17.14
N LEU A 243 -11.92 16.36 18.00
CA LEU A 243 -12.72 17.51 18.44
C LEU A 243 -11.89 18.46 19.31
N ASN A 244 -11.10 17.92 20.23
CA ASN A 244 -10.25 18.72 21.12
C ASN A 244 -9.17 19.50 20.33
N ALA A 245 -8.58 18.89 19.30
CA ALA A 245 -7.59 19.53 18.46
C ALA A 245 -8.19 20.66 17.61
N MET A 246 -9.39 20.47 17.07
CA MET A 246 -10.12 21.53 16.37
C MET A 246 -10.44 22.70 17.31
N LEU A 247 -10.99 22.43 18.49
CA LEU A 247 -11.28 23.45 19.49
C LEU A 247 -10.02 24.21 19.92
N ARG A 248 -8.89 23.50 20.07
CA ARG A 248 -7.59 24.10 20.36
C ARG A 248 -7.14 25.02 19.22
N GLY A 249 -7.23 24.55 17.97
CA GLY A 249 -6.89 25.32 16.79
C GLY A 249 -7.71 26.61 16.67
N LEU A 250 -9.03 26.52 16.85
CA LEU A 250 -9.93 27.67 16.81
C LEU A 250 -9.66 28.70 17.91
N LYS A 251 -9.07 28.28 19.04
CA LYS A 251 -8.59 29.18 20.12
C LYS A 251 -7.20 29.76 19.85
N GLY A 252 -6.63 29.56 18.67
CA GLY A 252 -5.28 30.00 18.31
C GLY A 252 -4.16 29.11 18.87
N GLY A 253 -4.49 27.92 19.38
CA GLY A 253 -3.52 26.96 19.90
C GLY A 253 -2.97 26.02 18.82
N THR A 254 -1.86 25.34 19.13
CA THR A 254 -1.17 24.45 18.19
C THR A 254 -1.93 23.16 17.91
N VAL A 255 -2.19 22.88 16.63
CA VAL A 255 -2.56 21.54 16.16
C VAL A 255 -1.27 20.78 15.83
N PHE A 256 -0.94 19.78 16.65
CA PHE A 256 0.35 19.08 16.56
C PHE A 256 0.51 18.31 15.26
N PRO A 257 1.74 18.24 14.69
CA PRO A 257 1.99 17.53 13.45
C PRO A 257 1.94 16.00 13.60
N ALA A 258 1.69 15.32 12.49
CA ALA A 258 1.71 13.87 12.39
C ALA A 258 2.11 13.43 10.98
N PRO A 259 2.67 12.23 10.77
CA PRO A 259 2.68 11.67 9.43
C PRO A 259 1.22 11.46 8.97
N GLY A 260 0.98 11.66 7.68
CA GLY A 260 -0.23 11.18 7.02
C GLY A 260 -0.10 9.71 6.60
N GLY A 261 -1.22 9.09 6.24
CA GLY A 261 -1.26 7.74 5.70
C GLY A 261 -2.40 6.88 6.26
N ASP A 262 -2.37 5.62 5.87
CA ASP A 262 -3.27 4.58 6.35
C ASP A 262 -2.75 4.02 7.69
N PRO A 263 -3.57 3.87 8.75
CA PRO A 263 -3.13 3.31 10.02
C PRO A 263 -2.65 1.86 9.94
N VAL A 264 -3.09 1.08 8.95
CA VAL A 264 -2.62 -0.29 8.69
C VAL A 264 -1.18 -0.28 8.18
N LEU A 265 -0.85 0.66 7.28
CA LEU A 265 0.49 0.77 6.70
C LEU A 265 1.45 1.57 7.60
N ASN A 266 0.94 2.62 8.26
CA ASN A 266 1.69 3.49 9.14
C ASN A 266 0.89 3.80 10.40
N PRO A 267 1.02 2.99 11.46
CA PRO A 267 0.25 3.20 12.70
C PRO A 267 0.60 4.50 13.43
N ASN A 268 1.70 5.17 13.08
CA ASN A 268 2.09 6.46 13.66
C ASN A 268 1.16 7.61 13.27
N VAL A 269 0.20 7.40 12.37
CA VAL A 269 -0.91 8.35 12.10
C VAL A 269 -1.91 8.44 13.25
N LEU A 270 -1.88 7.48 14.18
CA LEU A 270 -2.70 7.49 15.39
C LEU A 270 -1.95 8.15 16.58
N PRO A 271 -2.67 8.85 17.50
CA PRO A 271 -4.09 9.17 17.40
C PRO A 271 -4.32 10.23 16.30
N THR A 272 -5.53 10.30 15.76
CA THR A 272 -5.94 11.36 14.83
C THR A 272 -6.20 12.66 15.60
N GLY A 273 -6.62 13.74 14.94
CA GLY A 273 -6.69 15.08 15.54
C GLY A 273 -5.37 15.83 15.43
N ARG A 274 -4.61 15.58 14.36
CA ARG A 274 -3.29 16.17 14.14
C ARG A 274 -3.17 16.80 12.76
N ASN A 275 -2.18 17.67 12.58
CA ASN A 275 -1.94 18.37 11.32
C ASN A 275 -0.95 17.59 10.47
N MET A 276 -1.48 16.73 9.58
CA MET A 276 -0.64 15.79 8.87
C MET A 276 0.40 16.43 7.93
N TYR A 277 1.53 15.76 7.75
CA TYR A 277 2.58 16.03 6.77
C TYR A 277 2.78 14.83 5.83
N SER A 278 3.50 15.05 4.74
CA SER A 278 3.85 14.02 3.75
C SER A 278 5.35 13.66 3.84
N ILE A 279 5.84 12.85 2.93
CA ILE A 279 7.22 12.37 2.92
C ILE A 279 8.22 13.43 2.47
N ASN A 280 9.51 13.16 2.73
CA ASN A 280 10.58 13.89 2.07
C ASN A 280 10.73 13.40 0.62
N VAL A 281 10.30 14.21 -0.35
CA VAL A 281 10.35 13.84 -1.77
C VAL A 281 11.79 13.64 -2.28
N GLU A 282 12.77 14.27 -1.65
CA GLU A 282 14.17 14.22 -2.07
C GLU A 282 14.84 12.87 -1.76
N THR A 283 14.24 12.04 -0.91
CA THR A 283 14.72 10.68 -0.63
C THR A 283 14.10 9.63 -1.55
N THR A 284 13.21 10.04 -2.46
CA THR A 284 12.49 9.12 -3.36
C THR A 284 13.22 8.90 -4.70
N PRO A 285 13.17 7.68 -5.27
CA PRO A 285 12.58 6.47 -4.68
C PRO A 285 13.31 6.06 -3.39
N GLY A 286 12.59 5.58 -2.37
CA GLY A 286 13.18 5.08 -1.12
C GLY A 286 14.09 3.86 -1.36
N ILE A 287 14.89 3.44 -0.36
CA ILE A 287 15.77 2.26 -0.51
C ILE A 287 14.94 0.99 -0.75
N LEU A 288 13.91 0.78 0.08
CA LEU A 288 13.00 -0.36 -0.07
C LEU A 288 12.17 -0.24 -1.36
N SER A 289 11.70 0.96 -1.66
CA SER A 289 10.95 1.26 -2.89
C SER A 289 11.76 1.05 -4.15
N TRP A 290 13.08 1.22 -4.10
CA TRP A 290 13.98 0.95 -5.22
C TRP A 290 14.03 -0.54 -5.54
N GLU A 291 14.26 -1.39 -4.55
CA GLU A 291 14.27 -2.85 -4.76
C GLU A 291 12.90 -3.36 -5.18
N GLU A 292 11.83 -2.84 -4.58
CA GLU A 292 10.47 -3.21 -4.97
C GLU A 292 10.14 -2.75 -6.40
N GLY A 293 10.51 -1.51 -6.77
CA GLY A 293 10.33 -1.01 -8.13
C GLY A 293 11.08 -1.82 -9.17
N LYS A 294 12.31 -2.25 -8.88
CA LYS A 294 13.07 -3.19 -9.74
C LYS A 294 12.35 -4.52 -9.89
N ARG A 295 11.91 -5.11 -8.77
CA ARG A 295 11.16 -6.38 -8.76
C ARG A 295 9.89 -6.28 -9.60
N LEU A 296 9.12 -5.21 -9.44
CA LEU A 296 7.90 -4.94 -10.21
C LEU A 296 8.18 -4.73 -11.70
N ALA A 297 9.27 -4.04 -12.04
CA ALA A 297 9.69 -3.86 -13.43
C ALA A 297 10.04 -5.21 -14.08
N GLU A 298 10.88 -6.02 -13.45
CA GLU A 298 11.26 -7.33 -13.99
C GLU A 298 10.07 -8.30 -14.05
N ALA A 299 9.17 -8.29 -13.05
CA ALA A 299 7.93 -9.05 -13.09
C ALA A 299 7.04 -8.64 -14.28
N THR A 300 6.93 -7.33 -14.55
CA THR A 300 6.18 -6.79 -15.69
C THR A 300 6.78 -7.25 -17.02
N LEU A 301 8.12 -7.20 -17.15
CA LEU A 301 8.83 -7.64 -18.36
C LEU A 301 8.70 -9.14 -18.58
N LYS A 302 8.85 -9.95 -17.52
CA LYS A 302 8.66 -11.40 -17.55
C LYS A 302 7.25 -11.75 -18.03
N ALA A 303 6.23 -11.18 -17.39
CA ALA A 303 4.84 -11.41 -17.77
C ALA A 303 4.56 -10.98 -19.23
N TYR A 304 5.12 -9.85 -19.68
CA TYR A 304 4.96 -9.44 -21.07
C TYR A 304 5.60 -10.45 -22.03
N ARG A 305 6.84 -10.88 -21.77
CA ARG A 305 7.57 -11.84 -22.62
C ARG A 305 6.86 -13.19 -22.74
N GLU A 306 6.35 -13.72 -21.63
CA GLU A 306 5.59 -14.97 -21.60
C GLU A 306 4.35 -14.89 -22.51
N ASN A 307 3.69 -13.73 -22.55
CA ASN A 307 2.51 -13.50 -23.38
C ASN A 307 2.82 -13.07 -24.83
N HIS A 308 4.07 -12.76 -25.17
CA HIS A 308 4.45 -12.17 -26.47
C HIS A 308 5.67 -12.85 -27.12
N SER A 309 5.73 -14.18 -27.05
CA SER A 309 6.77 -14.99 -27.73
C SER A 309 8.21 -14.57 -27.34
N GLY A 310 8.41 -14.25 -26.07
CA GLY A 310 9.72 -13.88 -25.52
C GLY A 310 10.19 -12.45 -25.83
N LYS A 311 9.41 -11.64 -26.56
CA LYS A 311 9.77 -10.26 -26.94
C LYS A 311 9.60 -9.28 -25.79
N TYR A 312 10.51 -8.31 -25.68
CA TYR A 312 10.37 -7.18 -24.76
C TYR A 312 9.35 -6.15 -25.29
N PRO A 313 8.61 -5.45 -24.41
CA PRO A 313 7.77 -4.34 -24.83
C PRO A 313 8.65 -3.19 -25.32
N ARG A 314 8.27 -2.56 -26.44
CA ARG A 314 8.99 -1.39 -26.96
C ARG A 314 8.73 -0.12 -26.15
N LYS A 315 7.54 -0.03 -25.54
CA LYS A 315 7.08 1.14 -24.81
C LYS A 315 6.07 0.74 -23.73
N VAL A 316 6.20 1.31 -22.55
CA VAL A 316 5.26 1.12 -21.42
C VAL A 316 4.70 2.47 -20.97
N SER A 317 3.40 2.55 -20.76
CA SER A 317 2.75 3.77 -20.25
C SER A 317 2.53 3.65 -18.75
N TYR A 318 2.81 4.73 -18.02
CA TYR A 318 2.63 4.83 -16.58
C TYR A 318 1.73 6.02 -16.23
N SER A 319 0.88 5.84 -15.23
CA SER A 319 0.04 6.90 -14.67
C SER A 319 0.42 7.13 -13.22
N PHE A 320 0.99 8.29 -12.93
CA PHE A 320 1.53 8.62 -11.62
C PHE A 320 0.55 9.49 -10.83
N TRP A 321 0.25 9.05 -9.61
CA TRP A 321 -0.62 9.74 -8.67
C TRP A 321 0.14 10.11 -7.40
N ALA A 322 -0.22 11.24 -6.78
CA ALA A 322 0.41 11.69 -5.55
C ALA A 322 0.22 10.69 -4.39
N GLY A 323 -0.98 10.11 -4.24
CA GLY A 323 -1.28 9.15 -3.19
C GLY A 323 -0.39 7.91 -3.25
N GLU A 324 -0.29 7.26 -4.41
CA GLU A 324 0.60 6.10 -4.61
C GLU A 324 2.06 6.48 -4.37
N PHE A 325 2.54 7.58 -4.96
CA PHE A 325 3.92 8.01 -4.80
C PHE A 325 4.31 8.24 -3.33
N ILE A 326 3.41 8.81 -2.53
CA ILE A 326 3.62 9.05 -1.09
C ILE A 326 3.63 7.72 -0.33
N THR A 327 2.63 6.87 -0.56
CA THR A 327 2.45 5.61 0.18
C THR A 327 3.56 4.60 -0.13
N THR A 328 4.06 4.57 -1.37
CA THR A 328 5.12 3.66 -1.79
C THR A 328 6.52 4.27 -1.69
N GLU A 329 6.61 5.54 -1.27
CA GLU A 329 7.85 6.33 -1.31
C GLU A 329 8.57 6.30 -2.68
N GLY A 330 7.78 6.25 -3.76
CA GLY A 330 8.26 6.28 -5.14
C GLY A 330 8.59 4.92 -5.77
N ALA A 331 7.89 3.84 -5.41
CA ALA A 331 8.13 2.52 -6.03
C ALA A 331 7.85 2.54 -7.55
N THR A 332 6.79 3.21 -8.00
CA THR A 332 6.50 3.34 -9.43
C THR A 332 7.54 4.19 -10.17
N LEU A 333 8.13 5.20 -9.49
CA LEU A 333 9.26 5.97 -10.01
C LEU A 333 10.50 5.08 -10.20
N ALA A 334 10.81 4.23 -9.21
CA ALA A 334 11.87 3.23 -9.31
C ALA A 334 11.63 2.24 -10.47
N GLN A 335 10.38 1.81 -10.66
CA GLN A 335 10.00 0.94 -11.78
C GLN A 335 10.36 1.57 -13.13
N VAL A 336 10.02 2.86 -13.32
CA VAL A 336 10.35 3.60 -14.55
C VAL A 336 11.87 3.72 -14.76
N PHE A 337 12.61 4.11 -13.72
CA PHE A 337 14.07 4.18 -13.80
C PHE A 337 14.69 2.84 -14.18
N TRP A 338 14.22 1.74 -13.59
CA TRP A 338 14.71 0.43 -13.95
C TRP A 338 14.33 0.03 -15.38
N MET A 339 13.10 0.30 -15.84
CA MET A 339 12.70 0.07 -17.26
C MET A 339 13.67 0.75 -18.23
N LEU A 340 14.03 2.01 -17.94
CA LEU A 340 15.00 2.79 -18.70
C LEU A 340 16.47 2.31 -18.52
N GLY A 341 16.75 1.55 -17.47
CA GLY A 341 18.09 1.07 -17.13
C GLY A 341 18.96 2.17 -16.52
N VAL A 342 18.38 3.00 -15.67
CA VAL A 342 19.10 3.97 -14.83
C VAL A 342 18.83 3.67 -13.37
N GLU A 343 19.74 4.10 -12.50
CA GLU A 343 19.63 3.90 -11.06
C GLU A 343 19.87 5.21 -10.29
N PRO A 344 19.24 5.37 -9.11
CA PRO A 344 19.40 6.56 -8.28
C PRO A 344 20.77 6.60 -7.61
N VAL A 345 21.46 7.74 -7.71
CA VAL A 345 22.66 8.06 -6.94
C VAL A 345 22.25 8.81 -5.69
N ARG A 346 22.70 8.32 -4.53
CA ARG A 346 22.37 8.91 -3.23
C ARG A 346 23.56 9.63 -2.60
N ASP A 347 23.26 10.70 -1.88
CA ASP A 347 24.24 11.33 -1.01
C ASP A 347 24.34 10.62 0.36
N LYS A 348 25.23 11.10 1.23
CA LYS A 348 25.44 10.55 2.59
C LYS A 348 24.21 10.67 3.50
N MET A 349 23.25 11.52 3.18
CA MET A 349 22.00 11.70 3.93
C MET A 349 20.85 10.87 3.34
N GLY A 350 21.12 10.05 2.32
CA GLY A 350 20.14 9.18 1.66
C GLY A 350 19.26 9.87 0.63
N ARG A 351 19.50 11.16 0.32
CA ARG A 351 18.78 11.90 -0.71
C ARG A 351 19.21 11.42 -2.09
N VAL A 352 18.26 11.26 -3.01
CA VAL A 352 18.53 10.95 -4.41
C VAL A 352 18.87 12.25 -5.13
N VAL A 353 20.15 12.39 -5.48
CA VAL A 353 20.74 13.63 -6.00
C VAL A 353 21.08 13.57 -7.48
N ASP A 354 21.25 12.38 -8.04
CA ASP A 354 21.60 12.18 -9.45
C ASP A 354 21.14 10.80 -9.93
N LEU A 355 21.35 10.51 -11.21
CA LEU A 355 21.09 9.21 -11.84
C LEU A 355 22.36 8.70 -12.51
N ARG A 356 22.56 7.38 -12.45
CA ARG A 356 23.62 6.70 -13.20
C ARG A 356 23.01 5.75 -14.23
N LEU A 357 23.60 5.71 -15.42
CA LEU A 357 23.25 4.75 -16.44
C LEU A 357 23.78 3.36 -16.02
N VAL A 358 22.90 2.36 -15.99
CA VAL A 358 23.30 0.95 -15.82
C VAL A 358 23.81 0.45 -17.18
N PRO A 359 25.06 -0.03 -17.30
CA PRO A 359 25.57 -0.54 -18.59
C PRO A 359 24.68 -1.65 -19.15
N SER A 360 24.43 -1.66 -20.46
CA SER A 360 23.57 -2.65 -21.13
C SER A 360 24.01 -4.11 -20.89
N SER A 361 25.32 -4.35 -20.75
CA SER A 361 25.84 -5.68 -20.39
C SER A 361 25.45 -6.12 -18.97
N GLU A 362 25.34 -5.18 -18.04
CA GLU A 362 24.89 -5.43 -16.66
C GLU A 362 23.36 -5.53 -16.61
N LEU A 363 22.66 -4.68 -17.36
CA LEU A 363 21.20 -4.67 -17.44
C LEU A 363 20.66 -6.00 -18.03
N GLY A 364 21.40 -6.61 -18.97
CA GLY A 364 21.07 -7.93 -19.54
C GLY A 364 19.83 -7.94 -20.44
N ARG A 365 19.32 -6.76 -20.83
CA ARG A 365 18.14 -6.58 -21.68
C ARG A 365 18.15 -5.23 -22.39
N PRO A 366 17.31 -5.05 -23.42
CA PRO A 366 17.02 -3.74 -23.98
C PRO A 366 16.48 -2.77 -22.93
N ARG A 367 16.76 -1.48 -23.13
CA ARG A 367 16.10 -0.40 -22.41
C ARG A 367 14.67 -0.28 -22.94
N VAL A 368 13.71 -0.04 -22.06
CA VAL A 368 12.30 0.02 -22.43
C VAL A 368 11.84 1.46 -22.38
N ASN A 369 11.37 1.97 -23.51
CA ASN A 369 10.85 3.33 -23.59
C ASN A 369 9.62 3.49 -22.70
N VAL A 370 9.40 4.69 -22.16
CA VAL A 370 8.30 4.96 -21.25
C VAL A 370 7.52 6.19 -21.70
N VAL A 371 6.23 6.20 -21.37
CA VAL A 371 5.40 7.41 -21.40
C VAL A 371 4.83 7.58 -20.01
N VAL A 372 5.10 8.71 -19.37
CA VAL A 372 4.65 8.98 -18.01
C VAL A 372 3.59 10.08 -18.04
N GLN A 373 2.36 9.73 -17.67
CA GLN A 373 1.30 10.67 -17.39
C GLN A 373 1.31 10.98 -15.89
N VAL A 374 1.29 12.26 -15.52
CA VAL A 374 1.34 12.69 -14.12
C VAL A 374 0.06 13.42 -13.73
N SER A 375 -0.43 13.18 -12.51
CA SER A 375 -1.48 14.02 -11.94
C SER A 375 -0.94 15.41 -11.59
N GLY A 376 -1.81 16.43 -11.63
CA GLY A 376 -1.43 17.79 -11.22
C GLY A 376 -0.92 17.87 -9.78
N GLN A 377 -1.47 17.03 -8.90
CA GLN A 377 -1.05 16.97 -7.49
C GLN A 377 0.40 16.47 -7.36
N LEU A 378 0.77 15.44 -8.11
CA LEU A 378 2.13 14.92 -8.04
C LEU A 378 3.13 15.94 -8.59
N ARG A 379 2.78 16.63 -9.69
CA ARG A 379 3.57 17.75 -10.21
C ARG A 379 3.83 18.80 -9.12
N ASP A 380 2.80 19.12 -8.34
CA ASP A 380 2.86 20.17 -7.32
C ASP A 380 3.65 19.73 -6.07
N ILE A 381 3.63 18.42 -5.76
CA ILE A 381 4.28 17.86 -4.56
C ILE A 381 5.72 17.44 -4.83
N ALA A 382 6.01 16.86 -6.00
CA ALA A 382 7.25 16.17 -6.32
C ALA A 382 7.88 16.66 -7.64
N GLY A 383 7.80 17.96 -7.93
CA GLY A 383 8.34 18.55 -9.15
C GLY A 383 9.81 18.22 -9.42
N SER A 384 10.65 18.14 -8.38
CA SER A 384 12.05 17.72 -8.49
C SER A 384 12.22 16.31 -9.07
N ARG A 385 11.31 15.39 -8.75
CA ARG A 385 11.32 14.02 -9.27
C ARG A 385 10.87 13.96 -10.74
N LEU A 386 10.01 14.88 -11.16
CA LEU A 386 9.62 15.00 -12.58
C LEU A 386 10.75 15.52 -13.45
N THR A 387 11.56 16.46 -12.92
CA THR A 387 12.82 16.86 -13.56
C THR A 387 13.75 15.66 -13.71
N MET A 388 13.94 14.88 -12.64
CA MET A 388 14.77 13.68 -12.66
C MET A 388 14.30 12.61 -13.67
N LEU A 389 12.99 12.44 -13.87
CA LEU A 389 12.45 11.60 -14.96
C LEU A 389 12.87 12.11 -16.34
N THR A 390 12.88 13.43 -16.54
CA THR A 390 13.33 14.02 -17.80
C THR A 390 14.82 13.78 -18.01
N ASP A 391 15.62 13.91 -16.95
CA ASP A 391 17.06 13.69 -16.99
C ASP A 391 17.40 12.21 -17.24
N ALA A 392 16.62 11.28 -16.68
CA ALA A 392 16.72 9.84 -16.98
C ALA A 392 16.55 9.57 -18.48
N VAL A 393 15.52 10.14 -19.10
CA VAL A 393 15.24 9.96 -20.54
C VAL A 393 16.35 10.55 -21.38
N ARG A 394 16.86 11.74 -21.04
CA ARG A 394 18.01 12.34 -21.74
C ARG A 394 19.25 11.48 -21.62
N LEU A 395 19.59 11.03 -20.41
CA LEU A 395 20.74 10.19 -20.11
C LEU A 395 20.70 8.90 -20.95
N VAL A 396 19.55 8.23 -21.00
CA VAL A 396 19.36 7.01 -21.79
C VAL A 396 19.39 7.28 -23.29
N SER A 397 18.76 8.35 -23.77
CA SER A 397 18.77 8.69 -25.20
C SER A 397 20.17 9.00 -25.76
N ALA A 398 21.08 9.44 -24.90
CA ALA A 398 22.46 9.73 -25.23
C ALA A 398 23.40 8.51 -25.08
N ALA A 399 22.89 7.38 -24.59
CA ALA A 399 23.68 6.16 -24.40
C ALA A 399 24.08 5.54 -25.74
N ASP A 400 25.35 5.20 -25.87
CA ASP A 400 25.98 4.61 -27.07
C ASP A 400 26.35 3.12 -26.89
N ASP A 401 25.86 2.49 -25.83
CA ASP A 401 26.22 1.13 -25.46
C ASP A 401 25.55 0.08 -26.35
N LYS A 402 26.36 -0.85 -26.89
CA LYS A 402 25.99 -1.68 -28.05
C LYS A 402 25.54 -3.11 -27.73
N ALA A 403 25.50 -3.52 -26.47
CA ALA A 403 25.20 -4.92 -26.12
C ALA A 403 23.74 -5.30 -26.40
N TYR A 404 22.82 -4.34 -26.26
CA TYR A 404 21.41 -4.49 -26.58
C TYR A 404 20.92 -3.25 -27.34
N PRO A 405 19.84 -3.36 -28.15
CA PRO A 405 19.16 -2.19 -28.70
C PRO A 405 18.70 -1.25 -27.58
N ASN A 406 18.96 0.05 -27.76
CA ASN A 406 18.43 1.13 -26.94
C ASN A 406 17.03 1.55 -27.44
#